data_AF-A0A7Z9MSH6-F1
#
_entry.id   AF-A0A7Z9MSH6-F1
#
_cell.length_a   1.000
_cell.length_b   1.000
_cell.length_c   1.000
_cell.angle_alpha   90.00
_cell.angle_beta   90.00
_cell.angle_gamma   90.00
#
_symmetry.space_group_name_H-M   'P 1'
#
loop_
_entity.id
_entity.type
_entity.pdbx_description
1 polymer ?
#
loop_
_entity_poly.entity_id
_entity_poly.type
_entity_poly.pdbx_seq_one_letter_code
_entity_poly.pdbx_strand_id
1 'polypeptide(L)'
;MPEPDYKIGQLIKHKLFDYRGVILKVDDSFKSTEEWYNNVAKSRPPKDKPWYTVLVHNAMHTTYVAERNLDMDDSNGEVIHPMVPIYFTTLNNGIYSKTSNWVNGEPTINPEIGLS
;
A
#
# COMPACT_ATOMS: atom_id res chain seq x y z
N MET A 1 4.00 -7.14 -19.24
CA MET A 1 4.43 -6.44 -18.01
C MET A 1 4.56 -7.49 -16.92
N PRO A 2 5.55 -7.40 -16.01
CA PRO A 2 5.61 -8.31 -14.88
C PRO A 2 4.33 -8.16 -14.05
N GLU A 3 3.77 -9.28 -13.63
CA GLU A 3 2.62 -9.31 -12.73
C GLU A 3 3.07 -8.88 -11.32
N PRO A 4 2.31 -8.03 -10.61
CA PRO A 4 2.64 -7.65 -9.24
C PRO A 4 2.62 -8.85 -8.28
N ASP A 5 3.67 -8.97 -7.46
CA ASP A 5 3.80 -10.04 -6.46
C ASP A 5 2.82 -9.86 -5.28
N TYR A 6 2.37 -8.62 -5.04
CA TYR A 6 1.52 -8.28 -3.91
C TYR A 6 0.23 -7.58 -4.38
N LYS A 7 -0.85 -7.75 -3.61
CA LYS A 7 -2.17 -7.20 -3.93
C LYS A 7 -2.69 -6.22 -2.90
N ILE A 8 -3.64 -5.40 -3.32
CA ILE A 8 -4.37 -4.48 -2.44
C ILE A 8 -4.94 -5.23 -1.21
N GLY A 9 -4.79 -4.62 -0.04
CA GLY A 9 -5.21 -5.18 1.24
C GLY A 9 -4.20 -6.15 1.85
N GLN A 10 -3.16 -6.57 1.13
CA GLN A 10 -2.15 -7.47 1.66
C GLN A 10 -1.21 -6.75 2.64
N LEU A 11 -0.88 -7.44 3.73
CA LEU A 11 0.15 -7.03 4.67
C LEU A 11 1.54 -7.22 4.09
N ILE A 12 2.38 -6.21 4.26
CA ILE A 12 3.78 -6.24 3.87
C ILE A 12 4.66 -5.68 4.97
N LYS A 13 5.94 -6.00 4.88
CA LYS A 13 7.02 -5.31 5.59
C LYS A 13 8.09 -4.87 4.62
N HIS A 14 8.78 -3.78 4.94
CA HIS A 14 9.92 -3.36 4.14
C HIS A 14 11.17 -4.16 4.54
N LYS A 15 11.98 -4.56 3.54
CA LYS A 15 13.16 -5.43 3.73
C LYS A 15 14.25 -4.80 4.60
N LEU A 16 14.49 -3.50 4.40
CA LEU A 16 15.60 -2.76 5.04
C LEU A 16 15.17 -1.79 6.15
N PHE A 17 13.92 -1.36 6.13
CA PHE A 17 13.39 -0.39 7.08
C PHE A 17 12.35 -1.13 7.90
N ASP A 18 12.41 -0.97 9.21
CA ASP A 18 11.56 -1.72 10.13
C ASP A 18 10.15 -1.14 10.20
N TYR A 19 9.45 -1.16 9.07
CA TYR A 19 8.04 -0.81 9.00
C TYR A 19 7.24 -1.91 8.32
N ARG A 20 6.01 -2.06 8.81
CA ARG A 20 4.95 -2.88 8.23
C ARG A 20 3.79 -2.01 7.78
N GLY A 21 2.94 -2.55 6.94
CA GLY A 21 1.77 -1.81 6.45
C GLY A 21 0.86 -2.65 5.58
N VAL A 22 -0.17 -2.00 5.05
CA VAL A 22 -1.13 -2.60 4.11
C VAL A 22 -1.06 -1.88 2.77
N ILE A 23 -1.08 -2.65 1.67
CA ILE A 23 -1.10 -2.10 0.32
C ILE A 23 -2.45 -1.42 0.04
N LEU A 24 -2.42 -0.12 -0.23
CA LEU A 24 -3.57 0.65 -0.68
C LEU A 24 -3.70 0.65 -2.21
N LYS A 25 -2.58 0.77 -2.92
CA LYS A 25 -2.56 0.88 -4.40
C LYS A 25 -1.38 0.13 -4.99
N VAL A 26 -1.57 -0.39 -6.19
CA VAL A 26 -0.53 -1.00 -7.03
C VAL A 26 -0.48 -0.25 -8.35
N ASP A 27 0.69 0.25 -8.72
CA ASP A 27 0.98 0.75 -10.06
C ASP A 27 1.89 -0.25 -10.78
N ASP A 28 1.62 -0.52 -12.05
CA ASP A 28 2.40 -1.41 -12.92
C ASP A 28 3.83 -0.92 -13.18
N SER A 29 4.01 0.39 -13.06
CA SER A 29 5.26 1.12 -13.24
C SER A 29 5.31 2.28 -12.25
N PHE A 30 6.49 2.85 -12.04
CA PHE A 30 6.65 4.11 -11.34
C PHE A 30 5.76 5.21 -11.94
N LYS A 31 4.97 5.91 -11.10
CA LYS A 31 4.05 6.99 -11.51
C LYS A 31 4.33 8.34 -10.83
N SER A 32 5.36 8.45 -9.97
CA SER A 32 5.71 9.73 -9.34
C SER A 32 6.64 10.56 -10.24
N THR A 33 7.10 11.72 -9.76
CA THR A 33 7.93 12.63 -10.55
C THR A 33 9.40 12.19 -10.60
N GLU A 34 10.10 12.60 -11.66
CA GLU A 34 11.56 12.41 -11.77
C GLU A 34 12.32 13.04 -10.59
N GLU A 35 11.88 14.21 -10.14
CA GLU A 35 12.43 14.89 -8.96
C GLU A 35 12.27 14.02 -7.70
N TRP A 36 11.08 13.49 -7.46
CA TRP A 36 10.84 12.58 -6.34
C TRP A 36 11.74 11.35 -6.44
N TYR A 37 11.81 10.74 -7.63
CA TYR A 37 12.66 9.58 -7.86
C TYR A 37 14.12 9.88 -7.51
N ASN A 38 14.64 11.01 -8.01
CA ASN A 38 16.00 11.43 -7.79
C ASN A 38 16.31 11.73 -6.31
N ASN A 39 15.36 12.30 -5.58
CA ASN A 39 15.56 12.71 -4.20
C ASN A 39 15.29 11.61 -3.17
N VAL A 40 14.27 10.77 -3.39
CA VAL A 40 13.74 9.82 -2.40
C VAL A 40 14.17 8.38 -2.68
N ALA A 41 14.14 7.93 -3.94
CA ALA A 41 14.44 6.55 -4.30
C ALA A 41 15.95 6.28 -4.38
N LYS A 42 16.62 6.28 -3.21
CA LYS A 42 18.10 6.20 -3.09
C LYS A 42 18.71 4.99 -3.75
N SER A 43 18.05 3.83 -3.66
CA SER A 43 18.55 2.58 -4.28
C SER A 43 18.28 2.49 -5.79
N ARG A 44 17.64 3.51 -6.39
CA ARG A 44 17.30 3.59 -7.82
C ARG A 44 16.61 2.31 -8.35
N PRO A 45 15.50 1.87 -7.74
CA PRO A 45 14.74 0.71 -8.22
C PRO A 45 14.17 0.94 -9.63
N PRO A 46 14.03 -0.11 -10.45
CA PRO A 46 13.52 0.02 -11.81
C PRO A 46 12.15 0.70 -11.85
N LYS A 47 11.95 1.57 -12.84
CA LYS A 47 10.70 2.32 -13.03
C LYS A 47 9.65 1.55 -13.82
N ASP A 48 10.07 0.53 -14.56
CA ASP A 48 9.23 -0.35 -15.39
C ASP A 48 8.74 -1.61 -14.63
N LYS A 49 8.91 -1.62 -13.31
CA LYS A 49 8.46 -2.66 -12.37
C LYS A 49 7.35 -2.11 -11.47
N PRO A 50 6.59 -2.96 -10.76
CA PRO A 50 5.52 -2.51 -9.89
C PRO A 50 5.99 -1.64 -8.73
N TRP A 51 5.16 -0.65 -8.39
CA TRP A 51 5.30 0.24 -7.24
C TRP A 51 4.00 0.26 -6.44
N TYR A 52 4.13 0.51 -5.14
CA TYR A 52 3.05 0.34 -4.18
C TYR A 52 2.88 1.59 -3.33
N THR A 53 1.64 1.98 -3.11
CA THR A 53 1.28 2.90 -2.02
C THR A 53 0.89 2.09 -0.80
N VAL A 54 1.56 2.32 0.32
CA VAL A 54 1.39 1.54 1.55
C VAL A 54 0.93 2.47 2.69
N LEU A 55 -0.10 2.05 3.43
CA LEU A 55 -0.47 2.65 4.72
C LEU A 55 0.47 2.10 5.79
N VAL A 56 1.27 2.95 6.42
CA VAL A 56 2.31 2.51 7.37
C VAL A 56 1.71 2.32 8.77
N HIS A 57 1.96 1.17 9.40
CA HIS A 57 1.48 0.87 10.74
C HIS A 57 2.06 1.84 11.79
N ASN A 58 1.22 2.29 12.73
CA ASN A 58 1.53 3.30 13.75
C ASN A 58 2.03 4.64 13.19
N ALA A 59 1.62 4.98 11.96
CA ALA A 59 1.94 6.24 11.33
C ALA A 59 0.69 6.92 10.77
N MET A 60 0.83 8.19 10.43
CA MET A 60 -0.23 9.01 9.80
C MET A 60 -0.02 9.15 8.29
N HIS A 61 1.13 8.70 7.77
CA HIS A 61 1.53 8.90 6.39
C HIS A 61 1.47 7.60 5.60
N THR A 62 1.35 7.75 4.29
CA THR A 62 1.58 6.68 3.32
C THR A 62 3.01 6.74 2.79
N THR A 63 3.49 5.64 2.26
CA THR A 63 4.78 5.60 1.54
C THR A 63 4.61 5.02 0.14
N TYR A 64 5.49 5.43 -0.77
CA TYR A 64 5.56 4.93 -2.14
C TYR A 64 6.84 4.15 -2.35
N VAL A 65 6.71 2.85 -2.65
CA VAL A 65 7.82 1.89 -2.54
C VAL A 65 7.82 0.91 -3.71
N ALA A 66 9.01 0.61 -4.22
CA ALA A 66 9.19 -0.39 -5.27
C ALA A 66 9.04 -1.82 -4.74
N GLU A 67 8.45 -2.71 -5.53
CA GLU A 67 8.19 -4.12 -5.20
C GLU A 67 9.38 -4.83 -4.56
N ARG A 68 10.57 -4.66 -5.15
CA ARG A 68 11.77 -5.37 -4.73
C ARG A 68 12.16 -5.10 -3.27
N ASN A 69 11.68 -4.02 -2.68
CA ASN A 69 11.95 -3.62 -1.31
C ASN A 69 10.93 -4.19 -0.30
N LEU A 70 9.90 -4.90 -0.76
CA LEU A 70 8.85 -5.48 0.08
C LEU A 70 9.04 -6.98 0.26
N ASP A 71 8.65 -7.45 1.44
CA ASP A 71 8.40 -8.86 1.77
C ASP A 71 7.00 -9.01 2.36
N MET A 72 6.48 -10.24 2.33
CA MET A 72 5.24 -10.60 3.02
C MET A 72 5.38 -10.42 4.53
N ASP A 73 4.34 -9.87 5.16
CA ASP A 73 4.21 -9.83 6.62
C ASP A 73 3.27 -10.94 7.09
N ASP A 74 3.84 -11.89 7.82
CA ASP A 74 3.23 -13.11 8.35
C ASP A 74 2.70 -12.96 9.79
N SER A 75 2.80 -11.77 10.38
CA SER A 75 2.35 -11.52 11.76
C SER A 75 0.83 -11.66 11.95
N ASN A 76 0.04 -11.54 10.87
CA ASN A 76 -1.43 -11.44 10.92
C ASN A 76 -1.97 -10.34 11.86
N GLY A 77 -1.13 -9.38 12.27
CA GLY A 77 -1.54 -8.27 13.13
C GLY A 77 -2.22 -7.16 12.33
N GLU A 78 -3.17 -6.46 12.93
CA GLU A 78 -3.82 -5.32 12.27
C GLU A 78 -2.86 -4.15 12.01
N VAL A 79 -3.10 -3.40 10.93
CA VAL A 79 -2.41 -2.14 10.64
C VAL A 79 -3.14 -0.99 11.34
N ILE A 80 -2.47 -0.32 12.28
CA ILE A 80 -3.00 0.87 12.96
C ILE A 80 -2.64 2.08 12.09
N HIS A 81 -3.61 2.57 11.32
CA HIS A 81 -3.47 3.77 10.49
C HIS A 81 -4.87 4.39 10.28
N PRO A 82 -5.04 5.72 10.34
CA PRO A 82 -6.38 6.35 10.29
C PRO A 82 -7.21 6.01 9.05
N MET A 83 -6.54 5.77 7.92
CA MET A 83 -7.19 5.41 6.65
C MET A 83 -7.60 3.92 6.57
N VAL A 84 -7.11 3.05 7.45
CA VAL A 84 -7.48 1.62 7.41
C VAL A 84 -8.99 1.42 7.55
N PRO A 85 -9.70 1.96 8.56
CA PRO A 85 -11.15 1.79 8.66
C PRO A 85 -11.95 2.45 7.53
N ILE A 86 -11.34 3.37 6.76
CA ILE A 86 -11.99 4.01 5.61
C ILE A 86 -12.02 3.04 4.42
N TYR A 87 -10.93 2.31 4.17
CA TYR A 87 -10.77 1.48 2.98
C TYR A 87 -10.85 -0.02 3.25
N PHE A 88 -10.67 -0.46 4.48
CA PHE A 88 -10.55 -1.86 4.83
C PHE A 88 -11.44 -2.24 6.01
N THR A 89 -11.85 -3.50 6.04
CA THR A 89 -12.68 -4.08 7.11
C THR A 89 -11.94 -5.20 7.81
N THR A 90 -12.29 -6.45 7.55
CA THR A 90 -11.74 -7.64 8.20
C THR A 90 -10.37 -8.01 7.64
N LEU A 91 -9.41 -8.28 8.51
CA LEU A 91 -8.15 -8.92 8.17
C LEU A 91 -8.30 -10.44 8.24
N ASN A 92 -8.04 -11.14 7.13
CA ASN A 92 -8.04 -12.60 7.08
C ASN A 92 -6.79 -13.08 6.33
N ASN A 93 -5.99 -13.94 6.98
CA ASN A 93 -4.76 -14.51 6.43
C ASN A 93 -3.85 -13.46 5.77
N GLY A 94 -3.58 -12.37 6.49
CA GLY A 94 -2.72 -11.28 6.04
C GLY A 94 -3.30 -10.41 4.92
N ILE A 95 -4.60 -10.53 4.61
CA ILE A 95 -5.26 -9.72 3.58
C ILE A 95 -6.53 -9.09 4.15
N TYR A 96 -6.64 -7.77 4.02
CA TYR A 96 -7.83 -7.02 4.34
C TYR A 96 -8.91 -7.13 3.26
N SER A 97 -10.16 -7.31 3.69
CA SER A 97 -11.34 -7.06 2.87
C SER A 97 -11.56 -5.57 2.65
N LYS A 98 -12.05 -5.20 1.47
CA LYS A 98 -12.34 -3.82 1.09
C LYS A 98 -13.66 -3.34 1.69
N THR A 99 -13.76 -2.05 2.02
CA THR A 99 -15.05 -1.38 2.31
C THR A 99 -15.82 -1.08 1.03
N SER A 100 -16.94 -0.37 1.13
CA SER A 100 -17.65 0.22 -0.01
C SER A 100 -16.94 1.43 -0.64
N ASN A 101 -15.84 1.92 -0.04
CA ASN A 101 -15.05 3.05 -0.54
C ASN A 101 -14.07 2.65 -1.66
N TRP A 102 -14.49 1.74 -2.54
CA TRP A 102 -13.73 1.28 -3.69
C TRP A 102 -14.63 1.28 -4.93
N VAL A 103 -14.22 2.02 -5.95
CA VAL A 103 -14.96 2.11 -7.21
C VAL A 103 -13.99 1.75 -8.34
N ASN A 104 -14.37 0.78 -9.18
CA ASN A 104 -13.54 0.31 -10.30
C ASN A 104 -12.10 -0.07 -9.90
N GLY A 105 -11.91 -0.57 -8.67
CA GLY A 105 -10.60 -0.98 -8.16
C GLY A 105 -9.79 0.12 -7.49
N GLU A 106 -10.24 1.37 -7.53
CA GLU A 106 -9.53 2.53 -6.95
C GLU A 106 -10.15 2.96 -5.61
N PRO A 107 -9.31 3.34 -4.62
CA PRO A 107 -9.80 3.85 -3.33
C PRO A 107 -10.46 5.22 -3.52
N THR A 108 -11.74 5.32 -3.17
CA THR A 108 -12.55 6.54 -3.35
C THR A 108 -13.30 6.83 -2.06
N ILE A 109 -13.23 8.05 -1.54
CA ILE A 109 -14.09 8.45 -0.41
C ILE A 109 -15.48 8.67 -0.98
N ASN A 110 -16.43 7.79 -0.68
CA ASN A 110 -17.82 8.01 -1.07
C ASN A 110 -18.45 9.02 -0.08
N PRO A 111 -18.79 10.25 -0.51
CA PRO A 111 -19.36 11.25 0.37
C PRO A 111 -20.77 10.89 0.89
N GLU A 112 -21.46 9.93 0.25
CA GLU A 112 -22.79 9.47 0.69
C GLU A 112 -22.74 8.48 1.85
N ILE A 113 -21.57 7.88 2.10
CA ILE A 113 -21.34 6.96 3.23
C ILE A 113 -20.55 7.75 4.26
N GLY A 114 -21.15 8.83 4.75
CA GLY A 114 -20.61 9.64 5.83
C GLY A 114 -20.30 8.75 7.04
N LEU A 115 -19.21 9.07 7.73
CA LEU A 115 -19.03 8.63 9.11
C LEU A 115 -20.28 9.04 9.89
N SER A 116 -21.14 8.06 10.19
CA SER A 116 -22.17 8.18 11.22
C SER A 116 -21.58 7.81 12.56
#